data_AF-A0A530R088-F1
#
_entry.id   AF-A0A530R088-F1
#
_cell.length_a   1.000
_cell.length_b   1.000
_cell.length_c   1.000
_cell.angle_alpha   90.00
_cell.angle_beta   90.00
_cell.angle_gamma   90.00
#
_symmetry.space_group_name_H-M   'P 1'
#
loop_
_entity.id
_entity.type
_entity.pdbx_description
1 polymer ?
#
loop_
_entity_poly.entity_id
_entity_poly.type
_entity_poly.pdbx_seq_one_letter_code
_entity_poly.pdbx_strand_id
1 'polypeptide(L)'
;MSGTFVIAQGGGPTAVINQTMVGAALEIRKRHPGAKVLGSIHGVRGIRDGNYIDLSAIPEDRLRLIAATPSAALGSTRDKPDDAYCEIILNSLKKAGADAFIY
;
A
#
# COMPACT_ATOMS: atom_id res chain seq x y z
N MET A 1 -6.31 -2.63 19.87
CA MET A 1 -5.37 -3.44 19.04
C MET A 1 -4.79 -2.53 17.99
N SER A 2 -3.49 -2.60 17.74
CA SER A 2 -2.86 -1.97 16.58
C SER A 2 -3.19 -2.79 15.33
N GLY A 3 -3.88 -2.19 14.36
CA GLY A 3 -4.22 -2.87 13.11
C GLY A 3 -3.08 -2.82 12.08
N THR A 4 -3.16 -3.67 11.05
CA THR A 4 -2.29 -3.66 9.87
C THR A 4 -3.09 -3.19 8.66
N PHE A 5 -2.63 -2.12 8.02
CA PHE A 5 -3.21 -1.59 6.79
C PHE A 5 -2.28 -1.91 5.63
N VAL A 6 -2.82 -2.40 4.52
CA VAL A 6 -2.08 -2.58 3.27
C VAL A 6 -2.54 -1.54 2.26
N ILE A 7 -1.60 -0.82 1.64
CA ILE A 7 -1.84 0.15 0.57
C ILE A 7 -1.14 -0.36 -0.69
N ALA A 8 -1.83 -0.35 -1.83
CA ALA A 8 -1.24 -0.68 -3.13
C ALA A 8 -1.60 0.39 -4.15
N GLN A 9 -0.73 0.62 -5.13
CA GLN A 9 -1.01 1.48 -6.29
C GLN A 9 -1.29 0.59 -7.51
N GLY A 10 -2.35 0.88 -8.25
CA GLY A 10 -2.79 0.11 -9.42
C GLY A 10 -3.01 0.96 -10.66
N GLY A 11 -2.93 0.34 -11.84
CA GLY A 11 -3.21 1.01 -13.11
C GLY A 11 -2.11 1.95 -13.61
N GLY A 12 -2.49 2.91 -14.45
CA GLY A 12 -1.56 3.91 -15.01
C GLY A 12 -1.13 4.93 -13.96
N PRO A 13 0.18 5.12 -13.71
CA PRO A 13 0.65 6.14 -12.77
C PRO A 13 0.18 7.54 -13.14
N THR A 14 -0.15 8.38 -12.14
CA THR A 14 -0.56 9.77 -12.32
C THR A 14 0.45 10.72 -11.70
N ALA A 15 0.30 12.03 -11.94
CA ALA A 15 1.14 13.05 -11.31
C ALA A 15 0.94 13.16 -9.79
N VAL A 16 -0.15 12.61 -9.24
CA VAL A 16 -0.57 12.85 -7.84
C VAL A 16 -0.87 11.58 -7.04
N ILE A 17 -0.73 10.38 -7.62
CA ILE A 17 -1.09 9.13 -6.93
C ILE A 17 -0.29 8.91 -5.63
N ASN A 18 0.94 9.42 -5.55
CA ASN A 18 1.73 9.38 -4.33
C ASN A 18 1.16 10.24 -3.19
N GLN A 19 0.46 11.34 -3.51
CA GLN A 19 -0.20 12.16 -2.49
C GLN A 19 -1.33 11.39 -1.81
N THR A 20 -2.07 10.57 -2.57
CA THR A 20 -3.13 9.71 -2.02
C THR A 20 -2.54 8.65 -1.10
N MET A 21 -1.51 7.94 -1.55
CA MET A 21 -0.81 6.91 -0.74
C MET A 21 -0.25 7.51 0.56
N VAL A 22 0.47 8.64 0.48
CA VAL A 22 1.05 9.30 1.65
C VAL A 22 -0.02 9.85 2.58
N GLY A 23 -1.07 10.47 2.03
CA GLY A 23 -2.19 10.99 2.81
C GLY A 23 -2.87 9.89 3.63
N ALA A 24 -3.14 8.74 3.01
CA ALA A 24 -3.67 7.57 3.71
C ALA A 24 -2.72 7.07 4.82
N ALA A 25 -1.42 6.90 4.51
CA ALA A 25 -0.44 6.43 5.49
C ALA A 25 -0.31 7.36 6.72
N LEU A 26 -0.28 8.68 6.51
CA LEU A 26 -0.20 9.66 7.59
C LEU A 26 -1.49 9.74 8.41
N GLU A 27 -2.67 9.70 7.77
CA GLU A 27 -3.94 9.69 8.48
C GLU A 27 -4.13 8.41 9.30
N ILE A 28 -3.69 7.25 8.80
CA ILE A 28 -3.70 5.99 9.58
C ILE A 28 -2.80 6.13 10.81
N ARG A 29 -1.55 6.59 10.65
CA ARG A 29 -0.62 6.81 11.77
C ARG A 29 -1.21 7.73 12.85
N LYS A 30 -1.93 8.76 12.44
CA LYS A 30 -2.57 9.74 13.33
C LYS A 30 -3.78 9.15 14.06
N ARG A 31 -4.67 8.44 13.37
CA ARG A 31 -5.93 7.92 13.93
C ARG A 31 -5.78 6.59 14.66
N HIS A 32 -4.78 5.81 14.28
CA HIS A 32 -4.49 4.48 14.83
C HIS A 32 -3.02 4.40 15.29
N PRO A 33 -2.67 5.04 16.43
CA PRO A 33 -1.31 4.95 16.96
C PRO A 33 -0.86 3.50 17.15
N GLY A 34 0.33 3.18 16.65
CA GLY A 34 0.91 1.83 16.69
C GLY A 34 0.45 0.90 15.56
N ALA A 35 -0.45 1.32 14.68
CA ALA A 35 -0.81 0.55 13.48
C ALA A 35 0.36 0.43 12.52
N LYS A 36 0.47 -0.73 11.86
CA LYS A 36 1.45 -0.97 10.79
C LYS A 36 0.84 -0.59 9.44
N VAL A 37 1.60 0.14 8.62
CA VAL A 37 1.17 0.51 7.27
C VAL A 37 2.14 -0.11 6.26
N LEU A 38 1.67 -1.10 5.52
CA LEU A 38 2.43 -1.80 4.49
C LEU A 38 2.11 -1.24 3.11
N GLY A 39 3.12 -0.80 2.37
CA GLY A 39 3.01 -0.47 0.95
C GLY A 39 3.36 -1.69 0.10
N SER A 40 2.45 -2.14 -0.77
CA SER A 40 2.69 -3.26 -1.67
C SER A 40 3.48 -2.84 -2.91
N ILE A 41 4.63 -3.47 -3.15
CA ILE A 41 5.48 -3.16 -4.30
C ILE A 41 4.89 -3.77 -5.58
N HIS A 42 4.66 -2.95 -6.61
CA HIS A 42 4.02 -3.34 -7.88
C HIS A 42 2.55 -3.80 -7.74
N GLY A 43 1.76 -3.08 -6.93
CA GLY A 43 0.31 -3.28 -6.84
C GLY A 43 -0.09 -4.63 -6.24
N VAL A 44 -1.15 -5.26 -6.77
CA VAL A 44 -1.63 -6.57 -6.29
C VAL A 44 -0.63 -7.72 -6.47
N ARG A 45 0.35 -7.55 -7.38
CA ARG A 45 1.44 -8.51 -7.56
C ARG A 45 2.34 -8.58 -6.32
N GLY A 46 2.66 -7.43 -5.72
CA GLY A 46 3.40 -7.38 -4.46
C GLY A 46 2.67 -8.09 -3.33
N ILE A 47 1.34 -8.01 -3.30
CA ILE A 47 0.53 -8.71 -2.31
C ILE A 47 0.65 -10.21 -2.51
N ARG A 48 0.46 -10.69 -3.74
CA ARG A 48 0.66 -12.11 -4.10
C ARG A 48 2.02 -12.62 -3.64
N ASP A 49 3.06 -11.84 -3.91
CA ASP A 49 4.46 -12.21 -3.70
C ASP A 49 4.97 -11.95 -2.27
N GLY A 50 4.15 -11.33 -1.41
CA GLY A 50 4.55 -10.95 -0.05
C GLY A 50 5.60 -9.83 -0.01
N ASN A 51 5.67 -9.00 -1.05
CA ASN A 51 6.67 -7.95 -1.21
C ASN A 51 6.13 -6.59 -0.76
N TYR A 52 6.54 -6.17 0.44
CA TYR A 52 6.05 -4.96 1.10
C TYR A 52 7.19 -4.06 1.57
N ILE A 53 6.90 -2.76 1.62
CA ILE A 53 7.67 -1.76 2.38
C ILE A 53 6.86 -1.28 3.59
N ASP A 54 7.51 -1.07 4.73
CA ASP A 54 6.84 -0.51 5.91
C ASP A 54 6.79 1.02 5.81
N LEU A 55 5.65 1.57 5.37
CA LEU A 55 5.42 3.01 5.26
C LEU A 55 5.31 3.69 6.64
N SER A 56 4.91 2.95 7.69
CA SER A 56 4.89 3.48 9.06
C SER A 56 6.30 3.71 9.63
N ALA A 57 7.31 2.99 9.13
CA ALA A 57 8.70 3.17 9.51
C ALA A 57 9.40 4.33 8.77
N ILE A 58 8.79 4.90 7.73
CA ILE A 58 9.37 6.01 6.96
C ILE A 58 9.10 7.34 7.69
N PRO A 59 10.15 8.17 7.93
CA PRO A 59 9.99 9.51 8.48
C PRO A 59 8.99 10.37 7.68
N GLU A 60 8.22 11.20 8.38
CA GLU A 60 7.15 11.98 7.75
C GLU A 60 7.66 12.96 6.68
N ASP A 61 8.80 13.60 6.90
CA ASP A 61 9.46 14.47 5.92
C ASP A 61 9.80 13.72 4.62
N ARG A 62 10.27 12.48 4.74
CA ARG A 62 10.55 11.60 3.58
C ARG A 62 9.28 11.18 2.86
N LEU A 63 8.20 10.87 3.60
CA LEU A 63 6.89 10.62 3.00
C LEU A 63 6.38 11.85 2.26
N ARG A 64 6.56 13.06 2.79
CA ARG A 64 6.17 14.30 2.10
C ARG A 64 6.96 14.55 0.81
N LEU A 65 8.24 14.19 0.77
CA LEU A 65 9.02 14.22 -0.49
C LEU A 65 8.48 13.22 -1.51
N ILE A 66 8.09 12.02 -1.08
CA ILE A 66 7.46 11.02 -1.95
C ILE A 66 6.11 11.55 -2.49
N ALA A 67 5.30 12.20 -1.64
CA ALA A 67 4.03 12.80 -2.05
C ALA A 67 4.22 13.87 -3.14
N ALA A 68 5.34 14.60 -3.11
CA ALA A 68 5.67 15.62 -4.11
C ALA A 68 6.30 15.05 -5.41
N THR A 69 6.50 13.73 -5.50
CA THR A 69 7.08 13.07 -6.67
C THR A 69 5.98 12.49 -7.57
N PRO A 70 5.98 12.73 -8.90
CA PRO A 70 5.00 12.14 -9.80
C PRO A 70 5.20 10.63 -9.97
N SER A 71 4.28 9.97 -10.69
CA SER A 71 4.26 8.52 -10.89
C SER A 71 3.91 7.75 -9.61
N ALA A 72 4.00 6.42 -9.64
CA ALA A 72 3.67 5.52 -8.54
C ALA A 72 4.96 5.11 -7.82
N ALA A 73 5.20 5.61 -6.61
CA ALA A 73 6.40 5.34 -5.82
C ALA A 73 6.50 3.88 -5.35
N LEU A 74 5.38 3.20 -5.15
CA LEU A 74 5.36 1.76 -4.87
C LEU A 74 5.49 0.93 -6.17
N GLY A 75 5.54 1.58 -7.33
CA GLY A 75 5.28 0.94 -8.61
C GLY A 75 3.81 0.53 -8.74
N SER A 76 3.43 0.18 -9.97
CA SER A 76 2.09 -0.29 -10.30
C SER A 76 2.18 -1.59 -11.11
N THR A 77 1.03 -2.21 -11.36
CA THR A 77 0.88 -3.36 -12.24
C THR A 77 -0.30 -3.18 -13.19
N ARG A 78 -0.29 -3.94 -14.30
CA ARG A 78 -1.43 -4.08 -15.23
C ARG A 78 -2.13 -5.42 -15.09
N ASP A 79 -1.82 -6.16 -14.03
CA ASP A 79 -2.52 -7.40 -13.69
C ASP A 79 -4.03 -7.12 -13.63
N LYS A 80 -4.80 -7.99 -14.28
CA LYS A 80 -6.27 -8.00 -14.22
C LYS A 80 -6.68 -9.27 -13.47
N PRO A 81 -6.95 -9.18 -12.15
CA PRO A 81 -7.33 -10.35 -11.37
C PRO A 81 -8.63 -10.95 -11.86
N ASP A 82 -8.61 -12.26 -12.08
CA ASP A 82 -9.80 -13.11 -12.15
C ASP A 82 -10.11 -13.67 -10.75
N ASP A 83 -11.17 -14.47 -10.63
CA ASP A 83 -11.61 -15.01 -9.34
C ASP A 83 -10.52 -15.84 -8.65
N ALA A 84 -9.80 -16.68 -9.41
CA ALA A 84 -8.72 -17.49 -8.87
C ALA A 84 -7.56 -16.63 -8.36
N TYR A 85 -7.21 -15.55 -9.07
CA TYR A 85 -6.17 -14.64 -8.63
C TYR A 85 -6.60 -13.80 -7.43
N CYS A 86 -7.87 -13.36 -7.37
CA CYS A 86 -8.45 -12.69 -6.22
C CYS A 86 -8.34 -13.55 -4.95
N GLU A 87 -8.61 -14.86 -5.03
CA GLU A 87 -8.43 -15.78 -3.90
C GLU A 87 -6.98 -15.82 -3.41
N ILE A 88 -6.00 -15.80 -4.32
CA ILE A 88 -4.58 -15.75 -3.94
C ILE A 88 -4.27 -14.42 -3.22
N ILE A 89 -4.73 -13.29 -3.76
CA ILE A 89 -4.53 -11.95 -3.18
C ILE A 89 -5.13 -11.88 -1.77
N LEU A 90 -6.37 -12.34 -1.60
CA LEU A 90 -7.07 -12.35 -0.31
C LEU A 90 -6.36 -13.24 0.71
N ASN A 91 -5.88 -14.41 0.30
CA ASN A 91 -5.11 -15.29 1.18
C ASN A 91 -3.75 -14.70 1.55
N SER A 92 -3.08 -14.00 0.63
CA SER A 92 -1.83 -13.29 0.95
C SER A 92 -2.06 -12.10 1.88
N LEU A 93 -3.14 -11.34 1.72
CA LEU A 93 -3.54 -10.28 2.68
C LEU A 93 -3.76 -10.84 4.09
N LYS A 94 -4.46 -11.97 4.21
CA LYS A 94 -4.64 -12.68 5.49
C LYS A 94 -3.31 -13.11 6.10
N LYS A 95 -2.39 -13.66 5.29
CA LYS A 95 -1.04 -14.04 5.74
C LYS A 95 -0.22 -12.83 6.21
N ALA A 96 -0.39 -11.68 5.57
CA ALA A 96 0.23 -10.42 5.99
C ALA A 96 -0.41 -9.82 7.25
N GLY A 97 -1.51 -10.39 7.75
CA GLY A 97 -2.25 -9.90 8.90
C GLY A 97 -3.03 -8.62 8.62
N ALA A 98 -3.40 -8.37 7.36
CA ALA A 98 -4.09 -7.14 6.96
C ALA A 98 -5.52 -7.08 7.51
N ASP A 99 -5.83 -6.03 8.27
CA ASP A 99 -7.17 -5.71 8.75
C ASP A 99 -7.94 -4.83 7.75
N ALA A 100 -7.21 -4.08 6.92
CA ALA A 100 -7.76 -3.24 5.87
C ALA A 100 -6.84 -3.20 4.65
N PHE A 101 -7.46 -3.10 3.47
CA PHE A 101 -6.77 -2.96 2.20
C PHE A 101 -7.26 -1.70 1.47
N ILE A 102 -6.32 -0.86 1.02
CA ILE A 102 -6.54 0.38 0.28
C ILE A 102 -5.87 0.22 -1.09
N TYR A 103 -6.63 0.38 -2.17
CA TYR A 103 -6.16 0.17 -3.55
C TYR A 103 -6.54 1.34 -4.47
#